data_AF-A0A1I6IAY7-F1
#
_entry.id   AF-A0A1I6IAY7-F1
#
_cell.length_a   1.000
_cell.length_b   1.000
_cell.length_c   1.000
_cell.angle_alpha   90.00
_cell.angle_beta   90.00
_cell.angle_gamma   90.00
#
_symmetry.space_group_name_H-M   'P 1'
#
loop_
_entity.id
_entity.type
_entity.pdbx_description
1 polymer ?
#
loop_
_entity_poly.entity_id
_entity_poly.type
_entity_poly.pdbx_seq_one_letter_code
_entity_poly.pdbx_strand_id
1 'polypeptide(L)'
;MCRYPLRVHGIPELIHDPELNKALSSQSQQSLLVTRVAVTSSYFHCGKALIRSGAWSQDAQQAPIKVSFGAEIANNQGLSGDIIADIDAGVAQRYRTDI
;
A
#
# COMPACT_ATOMS: atom_id res chain seq x y z
N MET A 1 17.67 0.38 -9.72
CA MET A 1 16.74 0.37 -8.57
C MET A 1 17.46 0.99 -7.38
N CYS A 2 17.14 2.23 -6.99
CA CYS A 2 17.89 2.96 -5.96
C CYS A 2 17.23 2.77 -4.60
N ARG A 3 17.84 1.99 -3.71
CA ARG A 3 17.33 1.68 -2.37
C ARG A 3 17.80 2.77 -1.40
N TYR A 4 16.91 3.68 -1.01
CA TYR A 4 17.22 4.72 -0.04
C TYR A 4 16.63 4.38 1.33
N PRO A 5 17.42 4.37 2.42
CA PRO A 5 16.91 4.00 3.73
C PRO A 5 16.03 5.13 4.30
N LEU A 6 14.78 4.79 4.58
CA LEU A 6 13.84 5.57 5.39
C LEU A 6 13.88 5.04 6.81
N ARG A 7 14.07 5.93 7.80
CA ARG A 7 13.94 5.56 9.20
C ARG A 7 12.62 6.05 9.74
N VAL A 8 11.90 5.16 10.43
CA VAL A 8 10.62 5.44 11.06
C VAL A 8 10.76 5.25 12.55
N HIS A 9 10.44 6.28 13.32
CA HIS A 9 10.37 6.26 14.77
C HIS A 9 8.90 6.33 15.17
N GLY A 10 8.54 5.56 16.19
CA GLY A 10 7.16 5.52 16.64
C GLY A 10 7.00 4.71 17.91
N ILE A 11 5.77 4.67 18.40
CA ILE A 11 5.39 3.91 19.59
C ILE A 11 4.81 2.59 19.10
N PRO A 12 5.45 1.45 19.43
CA PRO A 12 4.92 0.15 19.08
C PRO A 12 3.83 -0.26 20.08
N GLU A 13 2.84 -0.98 19.56
CA GLU A 13 1.78 -1.64 20.33
C GLU A 13 1.58 -3.03 19.77
N LEU A 14 1.48 -4.02 20.67
CA LEU A 14 1.17 -5.39 20.31
C LEU A 14 -0.34 -5.59 20.36
N ILE A 15 -0.91 -6.04 19.25
CA ILE A 15 -2.34 -6.27 19.10
C ILE A 15 -2.54 -7.76 18.81
N HIS A 16 -3.24 -8.43 19.72
CA HIS A 16 -3.65 -9.81 19.58
C HIS A 16 -5.14 -9.87 19.25
N ASP A 17 -5.44 -9.65 17.97
CA ASP A 17 -6.80 -9.66 17.41
C ASP A 17 -6.88 -10.73 16.32
N PRO A 18 -7.75 -11.75 16.45
CA PRO A 18 -7.91 -12.81 15.46
C PRO A 18 -8.25 -12.31 14.05
N GLU A 19 -9.07 -11.27 13.92
CA GLU A 19 -9.48 -10.72 12.63
C GLU A 19 -8.30 -10.00 11.96
N LEU A 20 -7.57 -9.20 12.73
CA LEU A 20 -6.38 -8.48 12.27
C LEU A 20 -5.24 -9.44 11.91
N ASN A 21 -5.05 -10.50 12.70
CA ASN A 21 -4.10 -11.56 12.44
C ASN A 21 -4.42 -12.29 11.13
N LYS A 22 -5.70 -12.61 10.89
CA LYS A 22 -6.13 -13.23 9.64
C LYS A 22 -5.88 -12.29 8.45
N ALA A 23 -6.25 -11.02 8.57
CA ALA A 23 -6.10 -9.98 7.55
C ALA A 23 -4.64 -9.52 7.28
N LEU A 24 -3.68 -10.01 8.05
CA LEU A 24 -2.25 -9.74 7.86
C LEU A 24 -1.45 -11.04 7.71
N SER A 25 -2.14 -12.16 7.54
CA SER A 25 -1.51 -13.43 7.22
C SER A 25 -1.08 -13.44 5.75
N SER A 26 0.04 -14.09 5.46
CA SER A 26 0.43 -14.33 4.07
C SER A 26 -0.30 -15.56 3.53
N GLN A 27 -0.21 -15.78 2.21
CA GLN A 27 -0.75 -16.99 1.59
C GLN A 27 -0.15 -18.29 2.17
N SER A 28 1.06 -18.22 2.71
CA SER A 28 1.80 -19.38 3.21
C SER A 28 1.93 -19.46 4.73
N GLN A 29 1.61 -18.39 5.46
CA GLN A 29 1.85 -18.31 6.90
C GLN A 29 0.82 -17.44 7.62
N GLN A 30 0.28 -17.99 8.72
CA GLN A 30 -0.63 -17.26 9.60
C GLN A 30 0.13 -16.26 10.49
N SER A 31 -0.37 -15.03 10.58
CA SER A 31 0.09 -14.06 11.57
C SER A 31 -0.44 -14.41 12.94
N LEU A 32 0.43 -14.40 13.95
CA LEU A 32 0.08 -14.74 15.34
C LEU A 32 -0.15 -13.50 16.19
N LEU A 33 0.49 -12.39 15.82
CA LEU A 33 0.48 -11.15 16.58
C LEU A 33 0.83 -10.01 15.65
N VAL A 34 0.10 -8.90 15.76
CA VAL A 34 0.36 -7.71 14.97
C VAL A 34 1.07 -6.68 15.83
N THR A 35 2.10 -6.04 15.25
CA THR A 35 2.73 -4.86 15.86
C THR A 35 2.29 -3.62 15.10
N ARG A 36 1.48 -2.77 15.73
CA ARG A 36 1.13 -1.44 15.20
C ARG A 36 2.18 -0.45 15.67
N VAL A 37 2.75 0.33 14.76
CA VAL A 37 3.67 1.42 15.11
C VAL A 37 2.98 2.75 14.84
N ALA A 38 2.62 3.48 15.90
CA ALA A 38 2.16 4.86 15.78
C ALA A 38 3.38 5.74 15.46
N VAL A 39 3.51 6.16 14.22
CA VAL A 39 4.68 6.93 13.73
C VAL A 39 4.69 8.32 14.37
N THR A 40 5.79 8.67 15.03
CA THR A 40 6.01 9.98 15.64
C THR A 40 6.96 10.85 14.83
N SER A 41 7.93 10.23 14.15
CA SER A 41 8.79 10.92 13.20
C SER A 41 9.36 9.96 12.16
N SER A 42 9.74 10.49 11.01
CA SER A 42 10.44 9.72 9.98
C SER A 42 11.44 10.60 9.26
N TYR A 43 12.59 10.05 8.89
CA TYR A 43 13.64 10.81 8.24
C TYR A 43 14.39 9.99 7.21
N PHE A 44 14.81 10.68 6.14
CA PHE A 44 15.71 10.13 5.15
C PHE A 44 17.15 10.30 5.62
N HIS A 45 17.96 9.25 5.48
CA HIS A 45 19.38 9.31 5.83
C HIS A 45 20.19 10.24 4.91
N CYS A 46 19.69 10.56 3.72
CA CYS A 46 20.36 11.46 2.77
C CYS A 46 19.35 12.42 2.17
N GLY A 47 19.66 13.72 2.15
CA GLY A 47 18.82 14.73 1.50
C GLY A 47 18.57 14.44 0.01
N LYS A 48 19.52 13.79 -0.68
CA LYS A 48 19.33 13.35 -2.07
C LYS A 48 18.19 12.34 -2.22
N ALA A 49 17.94 11.51 -1.21
CA ALA A 49 16.83 10.56 -1.21
C ALA A 49 15.47 11.30 -1.13
N LEU A 50 15.37 12.29 -0.22
CA LEU A 50 14.19 13.15 -0.12
C LEU A 50 13.91 13.84 -1.47
N ILE A 51 14.92 14.49 -2.06
CA ILE A 51 14.78 15.19 -3.34
C ILE A 51 14.33 14.24 -4.46
N ARG A 52 14.99 13.09 -4.60
CA ARG A 52 14.68 12.09 -5.66
C ARG A 52 13.33 11.39 -5.45
N SER A 53 12.85 11.29 -4.22
CA SER A 53 11.54 10.69 -3.92
C SER A 53 10.37 11.61 -4.26
N GLY A 54 10.63 12.92 -4.44
CA GLY A 54 9.58 13.92 -4.63
C GLY A 54 8.74 14.20 -3.37
N ALA A 55 8.95 13.50 -2.26
CA ALA A 55 8.12 13.59 -1.05
C ALA A 55 8.11 14.97 -0.36
N TRP A 56 9.00 15.88 -0.76
CA TRP A 56 9.06 17.27 -0.28
C TRP A 56 8.11 18.21 -1.04
N SER A 57 7.66 17.84 -2.24
CA SER A 57 6.83 18.71 -3.08
C SER A 57 5.35 18.57 -2.70
N GLN A 58 4.67 19.69 -2.49
CA GLN A 58 3.21 19.72 -2.31
C GLN A 58 2.49 19.22 -3.57
N ASP A 59 3.05 19.45 -4.76
CA ASP A 59 2.49 18.91 -6.01
C ASP A 59 2.65 17.38 -6.10
N ALA A 60 3.62 16.81 -5.39
CA ALA A 60 3.80 15.37 -5.28
C ALA A 60 2.95 14.76 -4.15
N GLN A 61 2.30 15.57 -3.32
CA GLN A 61 1.24 15.10 -2.41
C GLN A 61 0.00 14.82 -3.25
N GLN A 62 -0.03 13.62 -3.81
CA GLN A 62 -1.14 13.16 -4.60
C GLN A 62 -2.33 12.93 -3.68
N ALA A 63 -3.49 13.51 -4.04
CA ALA A 63 -4.75 13.01 -3.52
C ALA A 63 -4.79 11.49 -3.73
N PRO A 64 -5.37 10.70 -2.79
CA PRO A 64 -5.40 9.25 -2.91
C PRO A 64 -5.78 8.83 -4.33
N ILE A 65 -4.81 8.32 -5.09
CA ILE A 65 -5.06 7.97 -6.48
C ILE A 65 -5.87 6.69 -6.45
N LYS A 66 -7.13 6.78 -6.87
CA LYS A 66 -7.88 5.59 -7.29
C LYS A 66 -7.30 5.13 -8.61
N VAL A 67 -6.42 4.13 -8.54
CA VAL A 67 -5.96 3.40 -9.73
C VAL A 67 -7.09 2.46 -10.16
N SER A 68 -7.55 2.62 -11.40
CA SER A 68 -8.44 1.65 -12.05
C SER A 68 -7.57 0.54 -12.62
N PHE A 69 -7.58 -0.61 -11.95
CA PHE A 69 -6.90 -1.80 -12.44
C PHE A 69 -7.65 -2.40 -13.64
N GLY A 70 -8.97 -2.24 -13.70
CA GLY A 70 -9.80 -2.61 -14.84
C GLY A 70 -9.40 -1.87 -16.10
N ALA A 71 -9.18 -0.55 -16.02
CA ALA A 71 -8.75 0.24 -17.17
C ALA A 71 -7.35 -0.17 -17.66
N GLU A 72 -6.41 -0.40 -16.73
CA GLU A 72 -5.06 -0.83 -17.06
C GLU A 72 -5.05 -2.24 -17.70
N ILE A 73 -5.84 -3.17 -17.18
CA ILE A 73 -5.99 -4.52 -17.72
C ILE A 73 -6.67 -4.48 -19.09
N ALA A 74 -7.75 -3.71 -19.25
CA ALA A 74 -8.46 -3.61 -20.50
C ALA A 74 -7.59 -3.01 -21.61
N ASN A 75 -6.82 -1.98 -21.30
CA ASN A 75 -5.88 -1.36 -22.23
C ASN A 75 -4.76 -2.33 -22.64
N ASN A 76 -4.18 -3.06 -21.68
CA ASN A 76 -3.09 -4.00 -21.96
C ASN A 76 -3.55 -5.28 -22.69
N GLN A 77 -4.82 -5.69 -22.51
CA GLN A 77 -5.37 -6.92 -23.12
C GLN A 77 -6.29 -6.65 -24.32
N GLY A 78 -6.50 -5.38 -24.70
CA GLY A 78 -7.41 -5.01 -25.78
C GLY A 78 -8.88 -5.35 -25.52
N LEU A 79 -9.28 -5.36 -24.24
CA LEU A 79 -10.66 -5.68 -23.83
C LEU A 79 -11.54 -4.42 -23.90
N SER A 80 -12.85 -4.62 -24.08
CA SER A 80 -13.82 -3.52 -24.16
C SER A 80 -14.01 -2.84 -22.79
N GLY A 81 -14.40 -1.55 -22.83
CA GLY A 81 -14.57 -0.72 -21.63
C GLY A 81 -15.65 -1.21 -20.66
N ASP A 82 -16.58 -2.04 -21.14
CA ASP A 82 -17.71 -2.55 -20.36
C ASP A 82 -17.26 -3.44 -19.18
N ILE A 83 -16.07 -4.04 -19.27
CA ILE A 83 -15.53 -4.97 -18.26
C ILE A 83 -14.72 -4.25 -17.18
N ILE A 84 -14.40 -2.96 -17.38
CA ILE A 84 -13.54 -2.17 -16.48
C ILE A 84 -14.13 -2.09 -15.08
N ALA A 85 -15.44 -1.79 -14.97
CA ALA A 85 -16.11 -1.62 -13.70
C ALA A 85 -16.17 -2.92 -12.88
N ASP A 86 -16.40 -4.05 -13.56
CA ASP A 86 -16.44 -5.37 -12.92
C ASP A 86 -15.05 -5.81 -12.43
N ILE A 87 -14.00 -5.53 -13.21
CA ILE A 87 -12.62 -5.80 -12.79
C ILE A 87 -12.22 -4.90 -11.62
N ASP A 88 -12.54 -3.61 -11.66
CA ASP A 88 -12.26 -2.69 -10.54
C ASP A 88 -13.02 -3.08 -9.27
N ALA A 89 -14.29 -3.47 -9.39
CA ALA A 89 -15.07 -3.98 -8.28
C ALA A 89 -14.47 -5.28 -7.72
N GLY A 90 -14.04 -6.18 -8.61
CA GLY A 90 -13.35 -7.42 -8.25
C GLY A 90 -12.05 -7.15 -7.50
N VAL A 91 -11.18 -6.27 -8.01
CA VAL A 91 -9.93 -5.89 -7.34
C VAL A 91 -10.20 -5.22 -6.00
N ALA A 92 -11.15 -4.28 -5.94
CA ALA A 92 -11.53 -3.60 -4.70
C ALA A 92 -12.15 -4.55 -3.65
N GLN A 93 -12.84 -5.60 -4.10
CA GLN A 93 -13.35 -6.64 -3.22
C GLN A 93 -12.22 -7.53 -2.71
N ARG A 94 -11.26 -7.89 -3.57
CA ARG A 94 -10.09 -8.68 -3.18
C ARG A 94 -9.17 -7.95 -2.21
N TYR A 95 -9.01 -6.63 -2.35
CA TYR A 95 -8.36 -5.80 -1.31
C TYR A 95 -9.10 -5.78 0.04
N ARG A 96 -10.35 -6.27 0.11
CA ARG A 96 -11.09 -6.43 1.37
C ARG A 96 -11.14 -7.87 1.88
N THR A 97 -10.94 -8.87 1.01
CA THR A 97 -11.11 -10.29 1.35
C THR A 97 -9.82 -11.12 1.33
N ASP A 98 -8.80 -10.69 0.57
CA ASP A 98 -7.60 -11.48 0.26
C ASP A 98 -6.30 -10.88 0.86
N ILE A 99 -6.41 -9.77 1.59
CA ILE A 99 -5.45 -9.38 2.63
C ILE A 99 -6.01 -9.84 3.96
#